data_AF-A0AAW9NQS9-F1
#
_entry.id   AF-A0AAW9NQS9-F1
#
_cell.length_a   1.000
_cell.length_b   1.000
_cell.length_c   1.000
_cell.angle_alpha   90.00
_cell.angle_beta   90.00
_cell.angle_gamma   90.00
#
_symmetry.space_group_name_H-M   'P 1'
#
loop_
_entity.id
_entity.type
_entity.pdbx_description
1 polymer ?
#
loop_
_entity_poly.entity_id
_entity_poly.type
_entity_poly.pdbx_seq_one_letter_code
_entity_poly.pdbx_strand_id
1 'polypeptide(L)'
;MNNFDKKISDKVKNYLDENVEFSTEESEKIHLKIQQEFYKSRSANPLYWTVLASAAIIVLVLSLSFLKSPIVVPENEHVAQGSSNENITLPEGEELAVDLSDIEQMNIGAEMPRLLYADNQIAVMQGTFGVVVYNMQDSIVTNRISYEQIKSYGISMMLASVSQDGTTIFIGNDDMSMSSNKYIFTHQYDISTRIIKKTTQQPSNLFSPKTIEQPGYHEQYDDLQYGTSHNIVEFDKSFIYLRSAKWEMKDLQIVNCLYEDGESKVFDVFK
;
A
#
# COMPACT_ATOMS: atom_id res chain seq x y z
N MET A 1 7.57 1.41 -46.61
CA MET A 1 9.02 1.58 -46.39
C MET A 1 9.73 1.26 -47.69
N ASN A 2 10.63 2.13 -48.18
CA ASN A 2 11.26 1.96 -49.48
C ASN A 2 12.36 0.87 -49.41
N ASN A 3 12.65 0.17 -50.51
CA ASN A 3 13.66 -0.91 -50.53
C ASN A 3 15.07 -0.43 -50.15
N PHE A 4 15.34 0.86 -50.35
CA PHE A 4 16.57 1.51 -49.92
C PHE A 4 16.66 1.64 -48.39
N ASP A 5 15.57 2.06 -47.74
CA ASP A 5 15.51 2.24 -46.28
C ASP A 5 15.73 0.90 -45.57
N LYS A 6 15.14 -0.17 -46.11
CA LYS A 6 15.33 -1.53 -45.57
C LYS A 6 16.80 -1.96 -45.64
N LYS A 7 17.46 -1.69 -46.78
CA LYS A 7 18.87 -2.05 -46.99
C LYS A 7 19.84 -1.25 -46.10
N ILE A 8 19.50 -0.01 -45.76
CA ILE A 8 20.26 0.80 -44.79
C ILE A 8 20.04 0.27 -43.37
N SER A 9 18.79 0.02 -42.98
CA SER A 9 18.44 -0.53 -41.67
C SER A 9 19.18 -1.84 -41.39
N ASP A 10 19.19 -2.76 -42.35
CA ASP A 10 19.84 -4.06 -42.21
C ASP A 10 21.37 -3.92 -42.07
N LYS A 11 22.00 -2.97 -42.79
CA LYS A 11 23.44 -2.70 -42.67
C LYS A 11 23.81 -2.07 -41.33
N VAL A 12 23.01 -1.12 -40.85
CA VAL A 12 23.24 -0.46 -39.56
C VAL A 12 23.08 -1.46 -38.42
N LYS A 13 22.06 -2.31 -38.49
CA LYS A 13 21.83 -3.34 -37.47
C LYS A 13 22.99 -4.34 -37.39
N ASN A 14 23.45 -4.86 -38.53
CA ASN A 14 24.57 -5.80 -38.56
C ASN A 14 25.87 -5.17 -38.03
N TYR A 15 26.14 -3.88 -38.34
CA TYR A 15 27.31 -3.19 -37.81
C TYR A 15 27.27 -3.05 -36.29
N LEU A 16 26.10 -2.74 -35.73
CA LEU A 16 25.90 -2.60 -34.28
C LEU A 16 26.05 -3.95 -33.57
N ASP A 17 25.45 -5.02 -34.11
CA ASP A 17 25.52 -6.37 -33.53
C ASP A 17 26.96 -6.93 -33.55
N GLU A 18 27.79 -6.55 -34.53
CA GLU A 18 29.18 -7.03 -34.64
C GLU A 18 30.21 -6.20 -33.85
N ASN A 19 29.94 -4.93 -33.55
CA ASN A 19 30.96 -4.00 -33.03
C ASN A 19 30.59 -3.36 -31.68
N VAL A 20 29.38 -3.61 -31.17
CA VAL A 20 28.92 -3.05 -29.89
C VAL A 20 28.62 -4.21 -28.94
N GLU A 21 29.59 -4.51 -28.06
CA GLU A 21 29.37 -5.39 -26.93
C GLU A 21 28.95 -4.54 -25.72
N PHE A 22 27.77 -4.82 -25.18
CA PHE A 22 27.33 -4.26 -23.92
C PHE A 22 27.78 -5.18 -22.79
N SER A 23 28.32 -4.61 -21.71
CA SER A 23 28.45 -5.36 -20.47
C SER A 23 27.06 -5.79 -19.97
N THR A 24 27.00 -6.84 -19.14
CA THR A 24 25.73 -7.32 -18.56
C THR A 24 24.96 -6.19 -17.86
N GLU A 25 25.69 -5.31 -17.16
CA GLU A 25 25.12 -4.15 -16.47
C GLU A 25 24.55 -3.09 -17.43
N GLU A 26 25.24 -2.82 -18.55
CA GLU A 26 24.75 -1.88 -19.57
C GLU A 26 23.55 -2.45 -20.32
N SER A 27 23.53 -3.76 -20.57
CA SER A 27 22.40 -4.45 -21.21
C SER A 27 21.14 -4.36 -20.34
N GLU A 28 21.27 -4.58 -19.04
CA GLU A 28 20.16 -4.43 -18.08
C GLU A 28 19.66 -2.98 -18.01
N LYS A 29 20.57 -2.00 -17.96
CA LYS A 29 20.22 -0.56 -17.98
C LYS A 29 19.48 -0.17 -19.27
N ILE A 30 19.89 -0.68 -20.43
CA ILE A 30 19.24 -0.43 -21.71
C ILE A 30 17.86 -1.10 -21.76
N HIS A 31 17.74 -2.34 -21.30
CA HIS A 31 16.46 -3.05 -21.25
C HIS A 31 15.43 -2.35 -20.36
N LEU A 32 15.85 -1.86 -19.18
CA LEU A 32 15.04 -1.05 -18.29
C LEU A 32 14.56 0.23 -18.97
N LYS A 33 15.44 0.93 -19.69
CA LYS A 33 15.11 2.18 -20.38
C LYS A 33 14.11 1.97 -21.53
N ILE A 34 14.26 0.89 -22.29
CA ILE A 34 13.32 0.51 -23.36
C ILE A 34 11.94 0.18 -22.78
N GLN A 35 11.86 -0.58 -21.69
CA GLN A 35 10.59 -0.88 -21.03
C GLN A 35 9.93 0.38 -20.48
N GLN A 36 10.70 1.32 -19.92
CA GLN A 36 10.19 2.61 -19.42
C GLN A 36 9.62 3.50 -20.54
N GLU A 37 10.20 3.50 -21.75
CA GLU A 37 9.63 4.24 -22.89
C GLU A 37 8.30 3.65 -23.36
N PHE A 38 8.10 2.33 -23.26
CA PHE A 38 6.80 1.70 -23.49
C PHE A 38 5.73 2.14 -22.47
N TYR A 39 6.13 2.42 -21.22
CA TYR A 39 5.22 2.97 -20.20
C TYR A 39 4.94 4.46 -20.37
N LYS A 40 5.86 5.24 -20.96
CA LYS A 40 5.61 6.65 -21.32
C LYS A 40 4.63 6.84 -22.49
N SER A 41 4.28 5.78 -23.23
CA SER A 41 3.42 5.86 -24.44
C SER A 41 2.03 5.23 -24.26
N ARG A 42 1.40 5.34 -23.09
CA ARG A 42 -0.05 5.10 -22.95
C ARG A 42 -0.75 6.27 -22.29
N SER A 43 -0.88 7.37 -23.02
CA SER A 43 -1.98 8.30 -22.77
C SER A 43 -3.28 7.54 -23.05
N ALA A 44 -4.04 7.23 -22.01
CA ALA A 44 -5.33 6.56 -22.13
C ALA A 44 -6.26 7.39 -23.02
N ASN A 45 -6.66 6.85 -24.18
CA ASN A 45 -7.65 7.48 -25.03
C ASN A 45 -9.04 7.34 -24.38
N PRO A 46 -9.73 8.44 -24.02
CA PRO A 46 -10.98 8.41 -23.27
C PRO A 46 -12.15 7.76 -24.04
N LEU A 47 -12.00 7.59 -25.37
CA LEU A 47 -13.00 6.93 -26.23
C LEU A 47 -13.17 5.43 -25.96
N TYR A 48 -12.14 4.74 -25.43
CA TYR A 48 -12.25 3.29 -25.17
C TYR A 48 -13.05 3.01 -23.89
N TRP A 49 -12.96 3.91 -22.90
CA TRP A 49 -13.70 3.80 -21.64
C TRP A 49 -15.19 4.09 -21.80
N THR A 50 -15.57 5.01 -22.70
CA THR A 50 -16.98 5.29 -22.96
C THR A 50 -17.67 4.11 -23.63
N VAL A 51 -16.99 3.37 -24.52
CA VAL A 51 -17.54 2.16 -25.17
C VAL A 51 -17.72 1.03 -24.14
N LEU A 52 -16.75 0.84 -23.23
CA LEU A 52 -16.82 -0.18 -22.19
C LEU A 52 -17.93 0.12 -21.15
N ALA A 53 -18.06 1.38 -20.72
CA ALA A 53 -19.12 1.82 -19.83
C ALA A 53 -20.51 1.71 -20.49
N SER A 54 -20.60 1.99 -21.79
CA SER A 54 -21.86 1.86 -22.55
C SER A 54 -22.31 0.40 -22.65
N ALA A 55 -21.38 -0.53 -22.85
CA ALA A 55 -21.68 -1.96 -22.90
C ALA A 55 -22.20 -2.49 -21.55
N ALA A 56 -21.64 -2.04 -20.43
CA ALA A 56 -22.08 -2.43 -19.09
C ALA A 56 -23.49 -1.92 -18.77
N ILE A 57 -23.85 -0.71 -19.22
CA ILE A 57 -25.19 -0.13 -19.05
C ILE A 57 -26.24 -0.91 -19.85
N ILE A 58 -25.92 -1.33 -21.08
CA ILE A 58 -26.84 -2.14 -21.90
C ILE A 58 -27.13 -3.49 -21.24
N VAL A 59 -26.13 -4.13 -20.64
CA VAL A 59 -26.30 -5.41 -19.89
C VAL A 59 -27.15 -5.21 -18.63
N LEU A 60 -26.97 -4.11 -17.90
CA LEU A 60 -27.77 -3.77 -16.72
C LEU A 60 -29.23 -3.48 -17.07
N VAL A 61 -29.49 -2.72 -18.13
CA VAL A 61 -30.88 -2.40 -18.57
C VAL A 61 -31.61 -3.64 -19.09
N LEU A 62 -30.92 -4.57 -19.76
CA LEU A 62 -31.51 -5.84 -20.18
C LEU A 62 -31.81 -6.78 -18.99
N SER A 63 -30.98 -6.76 -17.94
CA SER A 63 -31.20 -7.57 -16.73
C SER A 63 -32.43 -7.15 -15.91
N LEU A 64 -32.78 -5.85 -15.94
CA LEU A 64 -33.97 -5.31 -15.25
C LEU A 64 -35.30 -5.69 -15.92
N SER A 65 -35.28 -6.15 -17.16
CA SER A 65 -36.50 -6.54 -17.89
C SER A 65 -37.01 -7.95 -17.54
N PHE A 66 -36.21 -8.76 -16.84
CA PHE A 66 -36.55 -10.16 -16.50
C PHE A 66 -36.94 -10.40 -15.03
N LEU A 67 -36.91 -9.37 -14.17
CA LEU A 67 -37.34 -9.46 -12.77
C LEU A 67 -38.68 -8.74 -12.56
N LYS A 68 -39.75 -9.31 -13.12
CA LYS A 68 -41.13 -8.92 -12.75
C LYS A 68 -41.89 -10.16 -12.30
N SER A 69 -41.94 -10.37 -10.99
CA SER A 69 -42.94 -11.20 -10.31
C SER A 69 -43.09 -10.68 -8.88
N PRO A 70 -44.32 -10.33 -8.42
CA PRO A 70 -44.54 -9.72 -7.11
C PRO A 70 -44.92 -10.79 -6.07
N ILE A 71 -44.26 -10.82 -4.92
CA ILE A 71 -44.70 -11.59 -3.73
C ILE A 71 -44.36 -10.74 -2.49
N VAL A 72 -45.33 -9.97 -1.99
CA VAL A 72 -46.17 -10.20 -0.79
C VAL A 72 -45.39 -10.06 0.54
N VAL A 73 -45.75 -9.01 1.28
CA VAL A 73 -45.37 -8.67 2.66
C VAL A 73 -46.15 -9.55 3.65
N PRO A 74 -45.58 -9.88 4.81
CA PRO A 74 -46.28 -9.51 6.04
C PRO A 74 -45.37 -8.82 7.08
N GLU A 75 -46.00 -7.88 7.78
CA GLU A 75 -45.53 -7.16 8.96
C GLU A 75 -45.10 -8.09 10.09
N ASN A 76 -44.09 -7.68 10.85
CA ASN A 76 -44.18 -7.67 12.30
C ASN A 76 -43.17 -6.70 12.91
N GLU A 77 -43.70 -5.74 13.65
CA GLU A 77 -42.98 -4.85 14.54
C GLU A 77 -42.31 -5.65 15.67
N HIS A 78 -41.07 -5.31 16.01
CA HIS A 78 -40.68 -5.19 17.42
C HIS A 78 -39.55 -4.18 17.55
N VAL A 79 -39.90 -3.04 18.13
CA VAL A 79 -39.01 -2.00 18.64
C VAL A 79 -38.30 -2.54 19.89
N ALA A 80 -36.97 -2.42 19.93
CA ALA A 80 -36.22 -2.34 21.18
C ALA A 80 -34.99 -1.43 20.98
N GLN A 81 -35.11 -0.20 21.48
CA GLN A 81 -33.99 0.67 21.79
C GLN A 81 -33.11 0.01 22.86
N GLY A 82 -31.81 -0.02 22.63
CA GLY A 82 -30.81 -0.48 23.59
C GLY A 82 -29.46 0.13 23.26
N SER A 83 -29.22 1.33 23.79
CA SER A 83 -27.93 2.01 23.82
C SER A 83 -27.04 1.32 24.86
N SER A 84 -26.04 0.57 24.41
CA SER A 84 -24.86 0.22 25.21
C SER A 84 -23.61 0.44 24.36
N ASN A 85 -22.84 1.46 24.76
CA ASN A 85 -21.44 1.59 24.39
C ASN A 85 -20.69 0.38 24.99
N GLU A 86 -20.60 -0.71 24.26
CA GLU A 86 -19.73 -1.83 24.62
C GLU A 86 -18.28 -1.44 24.29
N ASN A 87 -17.64 -0.77 25.24
CA ASN A 87 -16.19 -0.82 25.35
C ASN A 87 -15.83 -2.24 25.76
N ILE A 88 -15.54 -3.09 24.77
CA ILE A 88 -14.95 -4.41 25.00
C ILE A 88 -13.58 -4.16 25.63
N THR A 89 -13.53 -4.25 26.96
CA THR A 89 -12.29 -4.19 27.73
C THR A 89 -11.80 -5.62 27.81
N LEU A 90 -10.69 -5.89 27.13
CA LEU A 90 -10.07 -7.20 27.12
C LEU A 90 -9.44 -7.46 28.51
N PRO A 91 -9.54 -8.69 29.03
CA PRO A 91 -9.01 -9.03 30.35
C PRO A 91 -7.48 -8.81 30.41
N GLU A 92 -7.01 -8.17 31.47
CA GLU A 92 -5.58 -8.00 31.75
C GLU A 92 -4.87 -9.35 31.84
N GLY A 93 -3.87 -9.56 30.98
CA GLY A 93 -2.91 -10.67 31.10
C GLY A 93 -2.93 -11.73 30.01
N GLU A 94 -3.87 -11.70 29.06
CA GLU A 94 -3.69 -12.43 27.80
C GLU A 94 -2.91 -11.55 26.83
N GLU A 95 -1.68 -11.94 26.53
CA GLU A 95 -0.97 -11.45 25.35
C GLU A 95 -1.83 -11.86 24.14
N LEU A 96 -2.63 -10.92 23.63
CA LEU A 96 -3.46 -11.17 22.45
C LEU A 96 -2.52 -11.54 21.31
N ALA A 97 -2.42 -12.84 21.03
CA ALA A 97 -1.61 -13.34 19.94
C ALA A 97 -2.08 -12.65 18.64
N VAL A 98 -1.14 -12.00 17.95
CA VAL A 98 -1.44 -11.38 16.66
C VAL A 98 -1.59 -12.50 15.63
N ASP A 99 -2.76 -12.57 14.99
CA ASP A 99 -2.96 -13.51 13.90
C ASP A 99 -2.21 -13.03 12.65
N LEU A 100 -1.24 -13.83 12.22
CA LEU A 100 -0.42 -13.63 11.01
C LEU A 100 -0.52 -14.83 10.05
N SER A 101 -1.45 -15.76 10.29
CA SER A 101 -1.51 -17.05 9.59
C SER A 101 -1.75 -16.93 8.08
N ASP A 102 -2.37 -15.84 7.64
CA ASP A 102 -2.67 -15.54 6.24
C ASP A 102 -1.50 -14.85 5.51
N ILE A 103 -0.52 -14.28 6.22
CA ILE A 103 0.56 -13.49 5.63
C ILE A 103 1.42 -14.29 4.65
N GLU A 104 1.66 -15.58 4.95
CA GLU A 104 2.49 -16.45 4.12
C GLU A 104 1.97 -16.57 2.67
N GLN A 105 0.65 -16.44 2.50
CA GLN A 105 -0.04 -16.58 1.21
C GLN A 105 -0.33 -15.24 0.53
N MET A 106 -0.03 -14.11 1.21
CA MET A 106 -0.30 -12.79 0.68
C MET A 106 0.78 -12.32 -0.30
N ASN A 107 0.33 -11.65 -1.36
CA ASN A 107 1.19 -10.87 -2.24
C ASN A 107 1.16 -9.40 -1.83
N ILE A 108 2.23 -8.68 -2.16
CA ILE A 108 2.35 -7.23 -1.93
C ILE A 108 1.30 -6.45 -2.74
N GLY A 109 0.92 -6.95 -3.92
CA GLY A 109 -0.05 -6.30 -4.80
C GLY A 109 0.63 -5.40 -5.83
N ALA A 110 -0.05 -4.31 -6.22
CA ALA A 110 0.44 -3.40 -7.26
C ALA A 110 1.44 -2.36 -6.73
N GLU A 111 1.45 -2.11 -5.42
CA GLU A 111 2.28 -1.10 -4.77
C GLU A 111 2.91 -1.68 -3.50
N MET A 112 4.13 -1.25 -3.20
CA MET A 112 4.82 -1.62 -1.95
C MET A 112 4.04 -1.13 -0.73
N PRO A 113 4.08 -1.85 0.41
CA PRO A 113 3.50 -1.35 1.65
C PRO A 113 4.10 0.01 2.02
N ARG A 114 3.28 0.87 2.62
CA ARG A 114 3.66 2.21 3.04
C ARG A 114 4.16 2.18 4.47
N LEU A 115 5.33 2.76 4.71
CA LEU A 115 5.78 3.11 6.06
C LEU A 115 5.01 4.36 6.52
N LEU A 116 4.22 4.23 7.59
CA LEU A 116 3.40 5.32 8.11
C LEU A 116 4.08 6.07 9.27
N TYR A 117 4.88 5.36 10.07
CA TYR A 117 5.60 5.88 11.22
C TYR A 117 6.77 4.97 11.54
N ALA A 118 7.86 5.52 12.06
CA ALA A 118 8.91 4.73 12.70
C ALA A 118 9.66 5.57 13.74
N ASP A 119 10.08 4.93 14.81
CA ASP A 119 11.07 5.43 15.75
C ASP A 119 12.01 4.29 16.19
N ASN A 120 12.76 4.49 17.29
CA ASN A 120 13.66 3.47 17.81
C ASN A 120 12.94 2.31 18.52
N GLN A 121 11.61 2.37 18.70
CA GLN A 121 10.82 1.40 19.45
C GLN A 121 9.86 0.65 18.53
N ILE A 122 9.18 1.35 17.62
CA ILE A 122 8.17 0.77 16.75
C ILE A 122 8.28 1.25 15.30
N ALA A 123 7.75 0.45 14.40
CA ALA A 123 7.40 0.86 13.05
C ALA A 123 5.92 0.54 12.78
N VAL A 124 5.20 1.46 12.16
CA VAL A 124 3.81 1.28 11.74
C VAL A 124 3.76 1.32 10.23
N MET A 125 3.15 0.30 9.62
CA MET A 125 3.10 0.16 8.17
C MET A 125 1.74 -0.34 7.72
N GLN A 126 1.39 0.02 6.48
CA GLN A 126 0.15 -0.37 5.84
C GLN A 126 0.41 -1.06 4.50
N GLY A 127 -0.19 -2.22 4.29
CA GLY A 127 -0.13 -2.97 3.04
C GLY A 127 -1.38 -3.82 2.84
N THR A 128 -1.31 -4.85 1.99
CA THR A 128 -2.43 -5.79 1.77
C THR A 128 -2.84 -6.56 3.03
N PHE A 129 -1.95 -6.68 4.01
CA PHE A 129 -2.21 -7.25 5.33
C PHE A 129 -3.06 -6.35 6.26
N GLY A 130 -3.36 -5.12 5.84
CA GLY A 130 -3.98 -4.09 6.68
C GLY A 130 -2.92 -3.16 7.28
N VAL A 131 -3.03 -2.85 8.58
CA VAL A 131 -2.02 -2.08 9.33
C VAL A 131 -1.35 -2.98 10.35
N VAL A 132 -0.03 -2.94 10.45
CA VAL A 132 0.72 -3.64 11.52
C VAL A 132 1.60 -2.66 12.28
N VAL A 133 1.78 -2.96 13.57
CA VAL A 133 2.77 -2.33 14.44
C VAL A 133 3.84 -3.37 14.72
N TYR A 134 5.07 -3.04 14.37
CA TYR A 134 6.25 -3.86 14.57
C TYR A 134 7.08 -3.28 15.71
N ASN A 135 7.47 -4.11 16.67
CA ASN A 135 8.40 -3.74 17.74
C ASN A 135 9.83 -3.93 17.23
N MET A 136 10.58 -2.83 17.12
CA MET A 136 11.95 -2.79 16.58
C MET A 136 12.97 -3.44 17.52
N GLN A 137 12.69 -3.51 18.82
CA GLN A 137 13.58 -4.06 19.83
C GLN A 137 13.46 -5.58 19.92
N ASP A 138 12.23 -6.08 19.94
CA ASP A 138 11.92 -7.51 20.08
C ASP A 138 11.82 -8.20 18.72
N SER A 139 11.82 -7.43 17.62
CA SER A 139 11.73 -7.90 16.24
C SER A 139 10.48 -8.74 15.95
N ILE A 140 9.33 -8.30 16.48
CA ILE A 140 8.04 -8.98 16.35
C ILE A 140 6.91 -8.02 15.99
N VAL A 141 5.90 -8.51 15.27
CA VAL A 141 4.64 -7.79 15.11
C VAL A 141 3.85 -7.85 16.42
N THR A 142 3.55 -6.69 16.99
CA THR A 142 2.81 -6.59 18.26
C THR A 142 1.34 -6.32 18.06
N ASN A 143 0.95 -5.62 16.98
CA ASN A 143 -0.44 -5.36 16.65
C ASN A 143 -0.70 -5.57 15.15
N ARG A 144 -1.93 -5.98 14.82
CA ARG A 144 -2.45 -5.98 13.45
C ARG A 144 -3.91 -5.54 13.43
N ILE A 145 -4.26 -4.71 12.46
CA ILE A 145 -5.62 -4.33 12.09
C ILE A 145 -5.83 -4.80 10.66
N SER A 146 -6.48 -5.96 10.49
CA SER A 146 -6.73 -6.54 9.16
C SER A 146 -7.91 -5.85 8.46
N TYR A 147 -7.98 -6.00 7.13
CA TYR A 147 -9.13 -5.54 6.35
C TYR A 147 -10.41 -6.27 6.78
N GLU A 148 -10.32 -7.53 7.16
CA GLU A 148 -11.41 -8.35 7.67
C GLU A 148 -11.96 -7.78 8.98
N GLN A 149 -11.07 -7.39 9.90
CA GLN A 149 -11.44 -6.77 11.16
C GLN A 149 -12.09 -5.40 10.96
N ILE A 150 -11.56 -4.56 10.07
CA ILE A 150 -12.04 -3.17 9.94
C ILE A 150 -13.39 -3.07 9.18
N LYS A 151 -13.78 -4.10 8.42
CA LYS A 151 -15.07 -4.15 7.72
C LYS A 151 -16.26 -3.94 8.66
N SER A 152 -16.23 -4.49 9.88
CA SER A 152 -17.32 -4.32 10.87
C SER A 152 -17.50 -2.87 11.33
N TYR A 153 -16.51 -2.01 11.08
CA TYR A 153 -16.54 -0.57 11.41
C TYR A 153 -17.02 0.30 10.23
N GLY A 154 -17.46 -0.32 9.12
CA GLY A 154 -17.90 0.41 7.92
C GLY A 154 -16.76 0.99 7.10
N ILE A 155 -15.54 0.44 7.25
CA ILE A 155 -14.37 0.82 6.45
C ILE A 155 -14.19 -0.22 5.34
N SER A 156 -14.37 0.21 4.09
CA SER A 156 -14.25 -0.64 2.90
C SER A 156 -12.88 -0.54 2.23
N MET A 157 -12.27 0.66 2.26
CA MET A 157 -10.91 0.91 1.80
C MET A 157 -10.17 1.64 2.90
N MET A 158 -9.33 0.93 3.65
CA MET A 158 -8.65 1.50 4.80
C MET A 158 -7.61 2.55 4.39
N LEU A 159 -7.74 3.75 4.95
CA LEU A 159 -6.70 4.74 5.02
C LEU A 159 -6.25 4.87 6.48
N ALA A 160 -4.95 4.79 6.73
CA ALA A 160 -4.39 4.98 8.06
C ALA A 160 -3.36 6.12 8.11
N SER A 161 -3.28 6.78 9.26
CA SER A 161 -2.24 7.75 9.60
C SER A 161 -1.93 7.66 11.09
N VAL A 162 -0.73 8.03 11.51
CA VAL A 162 -0.28 7.85 12.89
C VAL A 162 -0.09 9.22 13.56
N SER A 163 -0.36 9.33 14.86
CA SER A 163 -0.01 10.52 15.63
C SER A 163 1.50 10.77 15.63
N GLN A 164 1.90 12.03 15.81
CA GLN A 164 3.31 12.44 15.87
C GLN A 164 4.13 11.68 16.94
N ASP A 165 3.47 11.27 18.02
CA ASP A 165 4.07 10.52 19.13
C ASP A 165 4.04 8.99 18.96
N GLY A 166 3.52 8.48 17.83
CA GLY A 166 3.49 7.05 17.55
C GLY A 166 2.49 6.25 18.40
N THR A 167 1.60 6.89 19.17
CA THR A 167 0.71 6.18 20.12
C THR A 167 -0.66 5.80 19.53
N THR A 168 -1.12 6.53 18.52
CA THR A 168 -2.50 6.43 18.00
C THR A 168 -2.50 6.30 16.49
N ILE A 169 -3.26 5.33 15.97
CA ILE A 169 -3.52 5.15 14.53
C ILE A 169 -4.92 5.68 14.22
N PHE A 170 -5.01 6.70 13.39
CA PHE A 170 -6.26 7.23 12.86
C PHE A 170 -6.65 6.49 11.60
N ILE A 171 -7.91 6.05 11.53
CA ILE A 171 -8.42 5.18 10.46
C ILE A 171 -9.65 5.84 9.82
N GLY A 172 -9.66 5.85 8.50
CA GLY A 172 -10.76 6.35 7.68
C GLY A 172 -10.97 5.50 6.42
N ASN A 173 -11.95 5.89 5.61
CA ASN A 173 -12.07 5.36 4.26
C ASN A 173 -11.19 6.18 3.31
N ASP A 174 -10.44 5.48 2.46
CA ASP A 174 -9.82 6.06 1.27
C ASP A 174 -10.92 6.29 0.23
N ASP A 175 -11.62 7.42 0.38
CA ASP A 175 -12.62 7.85 -0.58
C ASP A 175 -11.93 8.54 -1.75
N MET A 176 -11.54 7.75 -2.75
CA MET A 176 -10.98 8.23 -4.02
C MET A 176 -11.91 9.23 -4.75
N SER A 177 -13.16 9.43 -4.30
CA SER A 177 -14.16 10.28 -4.95
C SER A 177 -14.31 11.71 -4.40
N MET A 178 -13.62 12.07 -3.32
CA MET A 178 -13.86 13.37 -2.68
C MET A 178 -13.09 14.53 -3.34
N SER A 179 -13.87 15.46 -3.90
CA SER A 179 -13.49 16.78 -4.43
C SER A 179 -12.87 17.74 -3.40
N SER A 180 -12.71 17.30 -2.16
CA SER A 180 -11.93 17.98 -1.13
C SER A 180 -10.71 17.11 -0.80
N ASN A 181 -9.50 17.64 -1.00
CA ASN A 181 -8.20 17.02 -0.66
C ASN A 181 -8.00 16.79 0.86
N LYS A 182 -9.02 16.38 1.61
CA LYS A 182 -8.98 16.22 3.05
C LYS A 182 -9.46 14.82 3.44
N TYR A 183 -8.53 14.01 3.90
CA TYR A 183 -8.82 12.73 4.50
C TYR A 183 -9.69 12.93 5.75
N ILE A 184 -10.73 12.09 5.89
CA ILE A 184 -11.62 12.09 7.04
C ILE A 184 -11.37 10.81 7.82
N PHE A 185 -10.87 10.96 9.03
CA PHE A 185 -10.70 9.87 9.98
C PHE A 185 -11.97 9.72 10.81
N THR A 186 -12.46 8.49 10.92
CA THR A 186 -13.71 8.16 11.63
C THR A 186 -13.46 7.27 12.85
N HIS A 187 -12.27 6.69 12.93
CA HIS A 187 -11.86 5.84 14.03
C HIS A 187 -10.45 6.18 14.48
N GLN A 188 -10.16 5.88 15.74
CA GLN A 188 -8.84 5.93 16.33
C GLN A 188 -8.55 4.59 16.99
N TYR A 189 -7.32 4.11 16.85
CA TYR A 189 -6.81 2.91 17.47
C TYR A 189 -5.66 3.29 18.38
N ASP A 190 -5.82 2.99 19.67
CA ASP A 190 -4.76 3.18 20.65
C ASP A 190 -3.86 1.94 20.64
N ILE A 191 -2.57 2.14 20.32
CA ILE A 191 -1.61 1.04 20.11
C ILE A 191 -1.38 0.25 21.40
N SER A 192 -1.38 0.93 22.55
CA SER A 192 -1.09 0.30 23.85
C SER A 192 -2.25 -0.57 24.35
N THR A 193 -3.47 -0.07 24.22
CA THR A 193 -4.68 -0.75 24.70
C THR A 193 -5.29 -1.67 23.65
N ARG A 194 -4.89 -1.52 22.38
CA ARG A 194 -5.42 -2.25 21.22
C ARG A 194 -6.93 -2.03 20.99
N ILE A 195 -7.46 -0.88 21.42
CA ILE A 195 -8.90 -0.56 21.32
C ILE A 195 -9.14 0.39 20.15
N ILE A 196 -10.06 0.01 19.25
CA ILE A 196 -10.64 0.89 18.22
C ILE A 196 -11.82 1.65 18.81
N LYS A 197 -11.85 2.98 18.66
CA LYS A 197 -12.97 3.86 19.04
C LYS A 197 -13.40 4.70 17.86
N LYS A 198 -14.71 4.97 17.75
CA LYS A 198 -15.24 5.98 16.83
C LYS A 198 -14.82 7.38 17.29
N THR A 199 -14.53 8.25 16.34
CA THR A 199 -14.24 9.66 16.58
C THR A 199 -14.88 10.55 15.54
N THR A 200 -15.29 11.74 15.95
CA THR A 200 -15.73 12.83 15.06
C THR A 200 -14.68 13.94 14.98
N GLN A 201 -13.67 13.90 15.84
CA GLN A 201 -12.59 14.88 15.89
C GLN A 201 -11.49 14.49 14.92
N GLN A 202 -11.15 15.40 14.01
CA GLN A 202 -10.02 15.21 13.11
C GLN A 202 -8.69 15.46 13.83
N PRO A 203 -7.66 14.62 13.61
CA PRO A 203 -6.36 14.80 14.23
C PRO A 203 -5.68 16.08 13.72
N SER A 204 -4.96 16.77 14.61
CA SER A 204 -4.17 17.96 14.29
C SER A 204 -2.67 17.71 14.27
N ASN A 205 -2.21 16.58 14.83
CA ASN A 205 -0.81 16.21 15.02
C ASN A 205 -0.49 14.86 14.37
N LEU A 206 -0.68 14.77 13.05
CA LEU A 206 -0.30 13.59 12.30
C LEU A 206 1.18 13.59 11.97
N PHE A 207 1.83 12.44 12.15
CA PHE A 207 3.13 12.19 11.58
C PHE A 207 3.00 12.07 10.05
N SER A 208 3.95 12.67 9.32
CA SER A 208 4.04 12.56 7.87
C SER A 208 5.39 11.95 7.50
N PRO A 209 5.44 10.71 7.01
CA PRO A 209 6.67 10.17 6.44
C PRO A 209 7.05 10.97 5.19
N LYS A 210 8.33 10.94 4.84
CA LYS A 210 8.83 11.58 3.61
C LYS A 210 8.54 10.68 2.42
N THR A 211 7.91 11.24 1.39
CA THR A 211 7.70 10.55 0.12
C THR A 211 8.88 10.83 -0.80
N ILE A 212 9.48 9.77 -1.34
CA ILE A 212 10.53 9.84 -2.35
C ILE A 212 9.91 9.63 -3.74
N GLU A 213 9.93 10.67 -4.58
CA GLU A 213 9.29 10.63 -5.90
C GLU A 213 10.05 9.76 -6.91
N GLN A 214 11.36 9.54 -6.70
CA GLN A 214 12.22 8.75 -7.57
C GLN A 214 13.20 7.87 -6.76
N PRO A 215 12.78 6.68 -6.29
CA PRO A 215 13.68 5.72 -5.64
C PRO A 215 14.88 5.40 -6.57
N GLY A 216 16.10 5.52 -6.06
CA GLY A 216 17.33 5.24 -6.81
C GLY A 216 17.87 6.36 -7.72
N TYR A 217 17.27 7.57 -7.70
CA TYR A 217 17.76 8.75 -8.45
C TYR A 217 18.08 9.95 -7.56
N HIS A 218 18.28 9.71 -6.26
CA HIS A 218 18.72 10.72 -5.29
C HIS A 218 20.08 10.32 -4.74
N GLU A 219 21.09 11.18 -4.90
CA GLU A 219 22.45 11.03 -4.33
C GLU A 219 22.46 10.81 -2.80
N GLN A 220 21.32 10.98 -2.12
CA GLN A 220 21.17 10.81 -0.68
C GLN A 220 20.73 9.39 -0.27
N TYR A 221 20.26 8.55 -1.20
CA TYR A 221 19.63 7.26 -0.88
C TYR A 221 20.09 6.15 -1.84
N ASP A 222 21.39 5.90 -1.88
CA ASP A 222 22.03 4.95 -2.81
C ASP A 222 21.54 3.48 -2.66
N ASP A 223 20.93 3.12 -1.51
CA ASP A 223 20.46 1.76 -1.22
C ASP A 223 19.02 1.46 -1.75
N LEU A 224 18.35 2.45 -2.36
CA LEU A 224 16.98 2.29 -2.82
C LEU A 224 16.91 1.71 -4.25
N GLN A 225 16.45 0.47 -4.35
CA GLN A 225 16.29 -0.27 -5.61
C GLN A 225 14.82 -0.58 -5.94
N TYR A 226 14.58 -1.31 -7.03
CA TYR A 226 13.25 -1.86 -7.31
C TYR A 226 12.78 -2.75 -6.14
N GLY A 227 11.53 -2.55 -5.70
CA GLY A 227 10.98 -3.26 -4.54
C GLY A 227 11.14 -2.53 -3.20
N THR A 228 11.45 -1.22 -3.20
CA THR A 228 11.42 -0.36 -2.00
C THR A 228 10.15 0.48 -1.92
N SER A 229 9.63 0.72 -0.71
CA SER A 229 8.51 1.62 -0.48
C SER A 229 8.87 3.06 -0.82
N HIS A 230 7.90 3.84 -1.31
CA HIS A 230 8.08 5.26 -1.60
C HIS A 230 8.06 6.14 -0.33
N ASN A 231 7.75 5.59 0.84
CA ASN A 231 7.75 6.31 2.10
C ASN A 231 8.98 5.90 2.93
N ILE A 232 9.68 6.92 3.44
CA ILE A 232 10.79 6.76 4.38
C ILE A 232 10.55 7.59 5.63
N VAL A 233 11.22 7.23 6.72
CA VAL A 233 11.28 8.02 7.96
C VAL A 233 12.72 8.39 8.23
N GLU A 234 13.00 9.70 8.27
CA GLU A 234 14.35 10.22 8.49
C GLU A 234 14.63 10.48 9.98
N PHE A 235 15.84 10.14 10.38
CA PHE A 235 16.48 10.53 11.63
C PHE A 235 17.74 11.34 11.30
N ASP A 236 18.38 11.91 12.32
CA ASP A 236 19.55 12.79 12.15
C ASP A 236 20.68 12.19 11.29
N LYS A 237 20.89 10.86 11.38
CA LYS A 237 21.99 10.15 10.69
C LYS A 237 21.57 8.88 9.97
N SER A 238 20.27 8.61 9.91
CA SER A 238 19.76 7.38 9.32
C SER A 238 18.37 7.61 8.75
N PHE A 239 17.90 6.64 7.97
CA PHE A 239 16.51 6.58 7.54
C PHE A 239 16.02 5.15 7.56
N ILE A 240 14.71 4.99 7.80
CA ILE A 240 14.02 3.71 7.76
C ILE A 240 13.14 3.67 6.51
N TYR A 241 13.17 2.53 5.81
CA TYR A 241 12.32 2.25 4.66
C TYR A 241 11.89 0.78 4.65
N LEU A 242 10.89 0.45 3.83
CA LEU A 242 10.47 -0.93 3.61
C LEU A 242 11.01 -1.43 2.28
N ARG A 243 11.39 -2.70 2.22
CA ARG A 243 11.72 -3.37 0.96
C ARG A 243 11.23 -4.79 0.95
N SER A 244 11.20 -5.38 -0.24
CA SER A 244 11.04 -6.82 -0.38
C SER A 244 11.87 -7.34 -1.54
N ALA A 245 12.50 -8.50 -1.34
CA ALA A 245 13.26 -9.17 -2.41
C ALA A 245 12.34 -9.79 -3.47
N LYS A 246 11.10 -10.12 -3.09
CA LYS A 246 10.07 -10.69 -3.97
C LYS A 246 8.72 -10.01 -3.73
N TRP A 247 7.78 -10.17 -4.64
CA TRP A 247 6.42 -9.63 -4.48
C TRP A 247 5.53 -10.43 -3.50
N GLU A 248 6.14 -11.13 -2.54
CA GLU A 248 5.51 -11.94 -1.50
C GLU A 248 5.56 -11.19 -0.16
N MET A 249 4.47 -11.22 0.62
CA MET A 249 4.39 -10.41 1.84
C MET A 249 5.31 -10.89 2.96
N LYS A 250 5.53 -12.21 3.05
CA LYS A 250 6.44 -12.81 4.03
C LYS A 250 7.91 -12.35 3.88
N ASP A 251 8.28 -11.85 2.70
CA ASP A 251 9.63 -11.37 2.39
C ASP A 251 9.79 -9.86 2.68
N LEU A 252 8.76 -9.20 3.25
CA LEU A 252 8.81 -7.79 3.61
C LEU A 252 9.85 -7.57 4.72
N GLN A 253 10.68 -6.55 4.50
CA GLN A 253 11.74 -6.15 5.41
C GLN A 253 11.63 -4.68 5.78
N ILE A 254 11.97 -4.36 7.03
CA ILE A 254 12.32 -3.01 7.45
C ILE A 254 13.84 -2.88 7.35
N VAL A 255 14.31 -1.80 6.74
CA VAL A 255 15.74 -1.48 6.67
C VAL A 255 15.99 -0.15 7.36
N ASN A 256 16.89 -0.14 8.34
CA ASN A 256 17.44 1.07 8.93
C ASN A 256 18.83 1.32 8.33
N CYS A 257 18.90 2.29 7.41
CA CYS A 257 20.09 2.64 6.66
C CYS A 257 20.75 3.87 7.27
N LEU A 258 22.07 3.82 7.48
CA LEU A 258 22.87 4.98 7.88
C LEU A 258 23.22 5.81 6.64
N TYR A 259 23.32 7.14 6.80
CA TYR A 259 23.77 8.02 5.70
C TYR A 259 25.29 7.93 5.45
N GLU A 260 26.06 7.59 6.49
CA GLU A 260 27.51 7.41 6.42
C GLU A 260 27.85 5.92 6.31
N ASP A 261 29.09 5.59 5.91
CA ASP A 261 29.60 4.22 5.86
C ASP A 261 29.33 3.48 7.18
N GLY A 262 28.37 2.55 7.13
CA GLY A 262 27.93 1.79 8.29
C GLY A 262 27.00 0.65 7.87
N GLU A 263 26.90 -0.37 8.72
CA GLU A 263 26.04 -1.52 8.42
C GLU A 263 24.56 -1.15 8.62
N SER A 264 23.77 -1.28 7.55
CA SER A 264 22.32 -1.20 7.63
C SER A 264 21.78 -2.36 8.47
N LYS A 265 20.83 -2.07 9.37
CA LYS A 265 20.09 -3.11 10.09
C LYS A 265 18.86 -3.51 9.29
N VAL A 266 18.67 -4.81 9.11
CA VAL A 266 17.55 -5.38 8.36
C VAL A 266 16.72 -6.25 9.29
N PHE A 267 15.41 -6.04 9.30
CA PHE A 267 14.45 -6.77 10.09
C PHE A 267 13.46 -7.46 9.16
N ASP A 268 13.34 -8.79 9.26
CA ASP A 268 12.29 -9.53 8.59
C ASP A 268 10.97 -9.29 9.35
N VAL A 269 9.94 -8.76 8.69
CA VAL A 269 8.73 -8.29 9.38
C VAL A 269 7.87 -9.43 9.93
N PHE A 270 7.78 -10.55 9.20
CA PHE A 270 6.81 -11.62 9.47
C PHE A 270 7.47 -12.99 9.71
N LYS A 271 8.65 -12.99 10.34
CA LYS A 271 9.43 -14.20 10.59
C LYS A 271 9.26 -14.75 12.00
#